data_AF-A0A930H9K6-F1
#
_entry.id   AF-A0A930H9K6-F1
#
_cell.length_a   1.000
_cell.length_b   1.000
_cell.length_c   1.000
_cell.angle_alpha   90.00
_cell.angle_beta   90.00
_cell.angle_gamma   90.00
#
_symmetry.space_group_name_H-M   'P 1'
#
loop_
_entity.id
_entity.type
_entity.pdbx_description
1 polymer ?
#
loop_
_entity_poly.entity_id
_entity_poly.type
_entity_poly.pdbx_seq_one_letter_code
_entity_poly.pdbx_strand_id
1 'polypeptide(L)'
;RKDFEKKKKELIKAWEEKYGREFPKEQKDVVSEDGTILKKAGSRYELHHIVPLKLGGDNSLDNLTPMSYSAHKELHGAGSAYSKLRSAVKGEV
;
A
#
# COMPACT_ATOMS: atom_id res chain seq x y z
N ARG A 1 1.65 -15.47 6.79
CA ARG A 1 1.81 -14.91 5.42
C ARG A 1 0.73 -15.41 4.45
N LYS A 2 0.46 -16.72 4.31
CA LYS A 2 -0.56 -17.26 3.38
C LYS A 2 -1.98 -16.73 3.61
N ASP A 3 -2.40 -16.57 4.87
CA ASP A 3 -3.75 -16.09 5.19
C ASP A 3 -3.98 -14.61 4.79
N PHE A 4 -2.93 -13.80 4.87
CA PHE A 4 -2.99 -12.39 4.44
C PHE A 4 -3.04 -12.28 2.92
N GLU A 5 -2.32 -13.13 2.19
CA GLU A 5 -2.36 -13.16 0.72
C GLU A 5 -3.73 -13.64 0.18
N LYS A 6 -4.41 -14.56 0.89
CA LYS A 6 -5.79 -14.94 0.55
C LYS A 6 -6.75 -13.76 0.77
N LYS A 7 -6.66 -13.09 1.93
CA LYS A 7 -7.46 -11.90 2.24
C LYS A 7 -7.19 -10.75 1.27
N LYS A 8 -5.96 -10.58 0.77
CA LYS A 8 -5.62 -9.56 -0.23
C LYS A 8 -6.42 -9.72 -1.52
N LYS A 9 -6.56 -10.94 -2.03
CA LYS A 9 -7.33 -11.18 -3.25
C LYS A 9 -8.81 -10.83 -3.06
N GLU A 10 -9.37 -11.22 -1.92
CA GLU A 10 -10.76 -10.91 -1.54
C GLU A 10 -10.96 -9.39 -1.39
N LEU A 11 -10.05 -8.70 -0.70
CA LEU A 11 -10.08 -7.25 -0.52
C LEU A 11 -9.95 -6.48 -1.84
N ILE A 12 -9.09 -6.94 -2.76
CA ILE A 12 -8.96 -6.36 -4.10
C ILE A 12 -10.29 -6.48 -4.86
N LYS A 13 -10.89 -7.67 -4.89
CA LYS A 13 -12.17 -7.90 -5.56
C LYS A 13 -13.28 -7.03 -4.97
N ALA A 14 -13.36 -6.97 -3.63
CA ALA A 14 -14.36 -6.17 -2.95
C ALA A 14 -14.14 -4.65 -3.17
N TRP A 15 -12.88 -4.21 -3.31
CA TRP A 15 -12.56 -2.84 -3.71
C TRP A 15 -13.03 -2.56 -5.15
N GLU A 16 -12.75 -3.47 -6.10
CA GLU A 16 -13.21 -3.33 -7.49
C GLU A 16 -14.73 -3.25 -7.58
N GLU A 17 -15.45 -4.08 -6.83
CA GLU A 17 -16.92 -4.08 -6.75
C GLU A 17 -17.45 -2.77 -6.15
N LYS A 18 -16.86 -2.30 -5.04
CA LYS A 18 -17.28 -1.07 -4.36
C LYS A 18 -17.09 0.19 -5.22
N TYR A 19 -15.99 0.28 -5.96
CA TYR A 19 -15.64 1.47 -6.74
C TYR A 19 -15.95 1.33 -8.24
N GLY A 20 -16.47 0.18 -8.67
CA GLY A 20 -16.90 -0.06 -10.06
C GLY A 20 -15.78 0.04 -11.10
N ARG A 21 -14.53 -0.25 -10.71
CA ARG A 21 -13.35 -0.14 -11.59
C ARG A 21 -12.30 -1.19 -11.28
N GLU A 22 -11.50 -1.55 -12.27
CA GLU A 22 -10.39 -2.49 -12.10
C GLU A 22 -9.34 -1.95 -11.13
N PHE A 23 -8.76 -2.85 -10.33
CA PHE A 23 -7.69 -2.51 -9.42
C PHE A 23 -6.45 -2.11 -10.21
N PRO A 24 -5.87 -0.92 -9.95
CA PRO A 24 -4.81 -0.38 -10.79
C PRO A 24 -3.55 -1.25 -10.76
N LYS A 25 -2.82 -1.18 -11.88
CA LYS A 25 -1.61 -1.95 -12.13
C LYS A 25 -0.45 -1.03 -12.51
N GLU A 26 0.75 -1.52 -12.26
CA GLU A 26 2.00 -0.91 -12.71
C GLU A 26 2.01 -0.85 -14.24
N GLN A 27 2.24 0.36 -14.78
CA GLN A 27 2.27 0.57 -16.23
C GLN A 27 3.63 0.23 -16.85
N LYS A 28 4.68 0.20 -16.01
CA LYS A 28 6.05 -0.12 -16.38
C LYS A 28 6.68 -0.98 -15.29
N ASP A 29 7.79 -1.63 -15.62
CA ASP A 29 8.60 -2.30 -14.62
C ASP A 29 9.07 -1.29 -13.56
N VAL A 30 8.94 -1.68 -12.30
CA VAL A 30 9.49 -0.94 -11.17
C VAL A 30 10.84 -1.56 -10.86
N VAL A 31 11.90 -0.78 -11.02
CA VAL A 31 13.29 -1.21 -10.85
C VAL A 31 13.92 -0.55 -9.62
N SER A 32 14.80 -1.24 -8.92
CA SER A 32 15.70 -0.64 -7.92
C SER A 32 16.85 0.11 -8.60
N GLU A 33 17.63 0.84 -7.78
CA GLU A 33 18.80 1.61 -8.24
C GLU A 33 19.85 0.75 -8.94
N ASP A 34 19.98 -0.53 -8.55
CA ASP A 34 20.89 -1.50 -9.16
C ASP A 34 20.32 -2.16 -10.44
N GLY A 35 19.13 -1.76 -10.88
CA GLY A 35 18.46 -2.31 -12.06
C GLY A 35 17.65 -3.58 -11.82
N THR A 36 17.57 -4.10 -10.60
CA THR A 36 16.74 -5.27 -10.30
C THR A 36 15.25 -4.95 -10.45
N ILE A 37 14.50 -5.78 -11.18
CA ILE A 37 13.04 -5.62 -11.31
C ILE A 37 12.34 -6.04 -10.01
N LEU A 38 11.75 -5.07 -9.32
CA LEU A 38 10.99 -5.27 -8.08
C LEU A 38 9.52 -5.64 -8.35
N LYS A 39 8.94 -5.06 -9.41
CA LYS A 39 7.59 -5.39 -9.92
C LYS A 39 7.61 -5.30 -11.44
N LYS A 40 6.95 -6.24 -12.12
CA LYS A 40 6.78 -6.18 -13.57
C LYS A 40 5.60 -5.29 -13.95
N ALA A 41 5.62 -4.69 -15.14
CA ALA A 41 4.45 -4.10 -15.77
C ALA A 41 3.27 -5.09 -15.73
N GLY A 42 2.07 -4.58 -15.42
CA GLY A 42 0.87 -5.38 -15.18
C GLY A 42 0.73 -5.95 -13.77
N SER A 43 1.76 -5.83 -12.90
CA SER A 43 1.63 -6.16 -11.48
C SER A 43 0.59 -5.24 -10.84
N ARG A 44 -0.28 -5.78 -9.97
CA ARG A 44 -1.22 -4.95 -9.21
C ARG A 44 -0.48 -4.00 -8.28
N TYR A 45 -1.07 -2.83 -8.07
CA TYR A 45 -0.71 -1.94 -6.98
C TYR A 45 -0.83 -2.64 -5.62
N GLU A 46 -0.27 -2.03 -4.59
CA GLU A 46 -0.38 -2.52 -3.23
C GLU A 46 -1.62 -1.92 -2.55
N LEU A 47 -2.27 -2.71 -1.69
CA LEU A 47 -3.30 -2.19 -0.78
C LEU A 47 -2.59 -1.45 0.35
N HIS A 48 -2.85 -0.16 0.47
CA HIS A 48 -2.31 0.72 1.50
C HIS A 48 -3.43 1.25 2.40
N HIS A 49 -3.15 1.40 3.69
CA HIS A 49 -4.08 1.96 4.65
C HIS A 49 -4.10 3.49 4.58
N ILE A 50 -5.26 4.14 4.46
CA ILE A 50 -5.37 5.61 4.48
C ILE A 50 -4.99 6.13 5.88
N VAL A 51 -5.61 5.58 6.91
CA VAL A 51 -5.22 5.72 8.31
C VAL A 51 -4.40 4.50 8.69
N PRO A 52 -3.11 4.66 9.05
CA PRO A 52 -2.25 3.54 9.41
C PRO A 52 -2.77 2.77 10.63
N LEU A 53 -2.62 1.44 10.64
CA LEU A 53 -3.00 0.59 11.77
C LEU A 53 -2.37 1.03 13.11
N LYS A 54 -1.12 1.51 13.06
CA LYS A 54 -0.38 2.01 14.23
C LYS A 54 -0.97 3.30 14.82
N LEU A 55 -1.89 3.94 14.11
CA LEU A 55 -2.56 5.18 14.47
C LEU A 55 -4.08 4.98 14.61
N GLY A 56 -4.53 3.74 14.80
CA GLY A 56 -5.93 3.41 15.03
C GLY A 56 -6.75 3.14 13.77
N GLY A 57 -6.13 3.07 12.59
CA GLY A 57 -6.82 2.60 11.39
C GLY A 57 -7.18 1.12 11.46
N ASP A 58 -8.14 0.71 10.62
CA ASP A 58 -8.62 -0.68 10.54
C ASP A 58 -8.35 -1.30 9.16
N ASN A 59 -8.84 -2.52 8.93
CA ASN A 59 -8.76 -3.21 7.64
C ASN A 59 -10.03 -3.07 6.79
N SER A 60 -10.87 -2.06 7.06
CA SER A 60 -12.08 -1.82 6.29
C SER A 60 -11.75 -1.40 4.85
N LEU A 61 -12.65 -1.68 3.91
CA LEU A 61 -12.49 -1.21 2.54
C LEU A 61 -12.51 0.32 2.43
N ASP A 62 -13.12 1.02 3.38
CA ASP A 62 -13.09 2.49 3.47
C ASP A 62 -11.71 3.02 3.87
N ASN A 63 -10.93 2.22 4.60
CA ASN A 63 -9.57 2.58 5.01
C ASN A 63 -8.48 2.03 4.08
N LEU A 64 -8.84 1.42 2.95
CA LEU A 64 -7.88 0.81 2.02
C LEU A 64 -7.91 1.51 0.66
N THR A 65 -6.73 1.89 0.17
CA THR A 65 -6.55 2.48 -1.16
C THR A 65 -5.45 1.77 -1.93
N PRO A 66 -5.57 1.60 -3.27
CA PRO A 66 -4.45 1.17 -4.09
C PRO A 66 -3.34 2.22 -4.09
N MET A 67 -2.09 1.77 -4.09
CA MET A 67 -0.90 2.63 -4.23
C MET A 67 0.18 1.90 -5.01
N SER A 68 0.88 2.60 -5.91
CA SER A 68 2.01 2.01 -6.63
C SER A 68 3.12 1.61 -5.66
N TYR A 69 3.91 0.61 -6.03
CA TYR A 69 4.98 0.11 -5.16
C TYR A 69 5.96 1.22 -4.75
N SER A 70 6.36 2.07 -5.70
CA SER A 70 7.31 3.16 -5.42
C SER A 70 6.75 4.19 -4.45
N ALA A 71 5.50 4.64 -4.66
CA ALA A 71 4.86 5.62 -3.78
C ALA A 71 4.67 5.05 -2.36
N HIS A 72 4.30 3.77 -2.27
CA HIS A 72 4.14 3.09 -0.98
C HIS A 72 5.47 2.98 -0.22
N LYS A 73 6.55 2.63 -0.92
CA LYS A 73 7.90 2.57 -0.35
C LYS A 73 8.37 3.94 0.13
N GLU A 74 8.16 4.99 -0.67
CA GLU A 74 8.54 6.37 -0.33
C GLU A 74 7.79 6.86 0.91
N LEU A 75 6.49 6.61 0.98
CA LEU A 75 5.65 7.01 2.11
C LEU A 75 6.09 6.33 3.42
N HIS A 76 6.58 5.10 3.38
CA HIS A 76 7.12 4.40 4.56
C HIS A 76 8.62 4.58 4.79
N GLY A 77 9.31 5.37 3.97
CA GLY A 77 10.74 5.65 4.11
C GLY A 77 11.10 6.34 5.43
N ALA A 78 12.35 6.21 5.84
CA ALA A 78 12.86 6.95 6.99
C ALA A 78 12.79 8.47 6.73
N GLY A 79 12.28 9.24 7.71
CA GLY A 79 12.11 10.69 7.57
C GLY A 79 10.91 11.12 6.74
N SER A 80 10.10 10.19 6.22
CA SER A 80 8.86 10.48 5.51
C SER A 80 7.83 11.17 6.41
N ALA A 81 6.82 11.80 5.80
CA ALA A 81 5.70 12.40 6.51
C ALA A 81 5.03 11.40 7.47
N TYR A 82 4.86 10.15 7.05
CA TYR A 82 4.31 9.10 7.91
C TYR A 82 5.22 8.79 9.10
N SER A 83 6.53 8.64 8.89
CA SER A 83 7.47 8.35 9.98
C SER A 83 7.45 9.45 11.05
N LYS A 84 7.44 10.72 10.63
CA LYS A 84 7.37 11.90 11.51
C LYS A 84 6.06 11.94 12.28
N LEU A 85 4.94 11.73 11.59
CA LEU A 85 3.62 11.71 12.21
C LEU A 85 3.50 10.56 13.23
N ARG A 86 4.02 9.37 12.89
CA ARG A 86 4.05 8.23 13.81
C ARG A 86 4.85 8.53 15.07
N SER A 87 6.04 9.13 14.94
CA SER A 87 6.87 9.50 16.10
C SER A 87 6.17 10.55 16.97
N ALA A 88 5.57 11.58 16.35
CA ALA A 88 4.83 12.63 17.05
C ALA A 88 3.64 12.08 17.87
N VAL A 89 2.83 11.21 17.27
CA VAL A 89 1.64 10.64 17.95
C VAL A 89 2.03 9.69 19.09
N LYS A 90 3.16 8.99 18.98
CA LYS A 90 3.63 8.06 20.01
C LYS A 90 4.43 8.71 21.13
N GLY A 91 4.71 10.02 21.04
CA GLY A 91 5.60 10.71 21.98
C GLY A 91 7.06 10.24 21.87
N GLU A 92 7.46 9.72 20.71
CA GLU A 92 8.83 9.26 20.41
C GLU A 92 9.73 10.41 19.88
N VAL A 93 9.35 11.68 20.11
CA VAL A 93 10.05 12.89 19.61
C VAL A 93 11.07 13.38 20.62
#